data_AF-A0A4Q1ALY5-F1
#
_entry.id   AF-A0A4Q1ALY5-F1
#
_cell.length_a   1.000
_cell.length_b   1.000
_cell.length_c   1.000
_cell.angle_alpha   90.00
_cell.angle_beta   90.00
_cell.angle_gamma   90.00
#
_symmetry.space_group_name_H-M   'P 1'
#
loop_
_entity.id
_entity.type
_entity.pdbx_description
1 polymer ?
#
loop_
_entity_poly.entity_id
_entity_poly.type
_entity_poly.pdbx_seq_one_letter_code
_entity_poly.pdbx_strand_id
1 'polypeptide(L)'
;MILLKSIPKVDKFVSNPAFKNCSKQLIISIVKELFENLREEILSQRIDSINEEELVSKTLDKYNQITSSSLKKVINATGVIIHTNLGRSLIDKNVFDRVKEIATSYNNLEYNLEEGKRGERYAHISKIICKLLGCEDVLIVNNNASAVFLVLNTFAKNKEVIVSRGELVEIGGSFRIPDVMNSSGAILKEIGTTNKTHTKDYLNSINENTAMLMKVHKSNYSIEGFSQEVGFEKIIDMANENSLIDYYDMGSGHIVDLPYGLQNKEPSVLDYMKFNPSLLSFSGDKLLGSVQAGIIVGKKKYIEKLKKNQLLRMLRVDKLTLALLEENMKALLLEKYEEIPTLKMLFKTTDELKENATKLKNEIDSLCKCSLVNTSTLIGGGTTPNQRIPSVALSIQIKNYKPNKIEQLFRENKIIGRIENDKFLLDFKTIQDDEIKIIVEKIKEIING
;
A
#
# COMPACT_ATOMS: atom_id res chain seq x y z
N MET A 1 34.40 -35.07 -26.74
CA MET A 1 35.56 -34.17 -27.02
C MET A 1 35.38 -33.29 -28.24
N ILE A 2 34.83 -33.77 -29.36
CA ILE A 2 34.64 -32.95 -30.58
C ILE A 2 33.66 -31.78 -30.33
N LEU A 3 32.53 -32.03 -29.65
CA LEU A 3 31.50 -31.01 -29.37
C LEU A 3 31.96 -29.89 -28.40
N LEU A 4 32.95 -30.14 -27.54
CA LEU A 4 33.52 -29.08 -26.68
C LEU A 4 34.29 -28.03 -27.50
N LYS A 5 34.88 -28.45 -28.64
CA LYS A 5 35.63 -27.54 -29.53
C LYS A 5 34.70 -26.67 -30.39
N SER A 6 33.42 -27.01 -30.51
CA SER A 6 32.43 -26.21 -31.25
C SER A 6 31.75 -25.12 -30.41
N ILE A 7 32.06 -25.00 -29.12
CA ILE A 7 31.62 -23.83 -28.32
C ILE A 7 32.28 -22.57 -28.89
N PRO A 8 31.51 -21.52 -29.25
CA PRO A 8 32.07 -20.30 -29.80
C PRO A 8 33.09 -19.64 -28.87
N LYS A 9 34.05 -18.90 -29.44
CA LYS A 9 34.91 -18.02 -28.64
C LYS A 9 34.08 -16.84 -28.14
N VAL A 10 34.18 -16.55 -26.84
CA VAL A 10 33.44 -15.45 -26.18
C VAL A 10 33.58 -14.14 -26.97
N ASP A 11 34.79 -13.73 -27.32
CA ASP A 11 35.02 -12.46 -28.04
C ASP A 11 34.32 -12.41 -29.41
N LYS A 12 34.29 -13.54 -30.13
CA LYS A 12 33.61 -13.64 -31.43
C LYS A 12 32.09 -13.62 -31.26
N PHE A 13 31.58 -14.38 -30.30
CA PHE A 13 30.15 -14.50 -30.04
C PHE A 13 29.54 -13.18 -29.55
N VAL A 14 30.22 -12.47 -28.64
CA VAL A 14 29.80 -11.16 -28.12
C VAL A 14 29.77 -10.09 -29.22
N SER A 15 30.49 -10.29 -30.34
CA SER A 15 30.49 -9.39 -31.49
C SER A 15 29.28 -9.59 -32.41
N ASN A 16 28.37 -10.52 -32.08
CA ASN A 16 27.14 -10.74 -32.85
C ASN A 16 26.28 -9.46 -32.92
N PRO A 17 25.81 -9.05 -34.11
CA PRO A 17 24.97 -7.87 -34.29
C PRO A 17 23.72 -7.82 -33.41
N ALA A 18 23.19 -8.98 -33.00
CA ALA A 18 22.04 -9.09 -32.10
C ALA A 18 22.28 -8.40 -30.74
N PHE A 19 23.54 -8.27 -30.30
CA PHE A 19 23.90 -7.65 -29.01
C PHE A 19 24.28 -6.16 -29.11
N LYS A 20 24.12 -5.53 -30.29
CA LYS A 20 24.63 -4.16 -30.55
C LYS A 20 24.14 -3.10 -29.56
N ASN A 21 22.90 -3.22 -29.07
CA ASN A 21 22.30 -2.28 -28.11
C ASN A 21 22.36 -2.77 -26.66
N CYS A 22 23.07 -3.87 -26.40
CA CYS A 22 23.20 -4.46 -25.07
C CYS A 22 24.48 -3.95 -24.38
N SER A 23 24.47 -3.90 -23.05
CA SER A 23 25.68 -3.67 -22.27
C SER A 23 26.69 -4.80 -22.52
N LYS A 24 27.81 -4.45 -23.17
CA LYS A 24 28.86 -5.41 -23.52
C LYS A 24 29.37 -6.19 -22.30
N GLN A 25 29.54 -5.52 -21.16
CA GLN A 25 30.01 -6.16 -19.93
C GLN A 25 29.03 -7.23 -19.42
N LEU A 26 27.73 -6.93 -19.47
CA LEU A 26 26.69 -7.87 -19.06
C LEU A 26 26.55 -9.04 -20.03
N ILE A 27 26.64 -8.80 -21.34
CA ILE A 27 26.65 -9.89 -22.32
C ILE A 27 27.86 -10.80 -22.10
N ILE A 28 29.06 -10.26 -21.85
CA ILE A 28 30.25 -11.08 -21.56
C ILE A 28 30.03 -11.94 -20.32
N SER A 29 29.46 -11.41 -19.23
CA SER A 29 29.21 -12.21 -18.02
C SER A 29 28.18 -13.31 -18.27
N ILE A 30 27.08 -13.00 -18.96
CA ILE A 30 26.04 -13.97 -19.35
C ILE A 30 26.62 -15.06 -20.24
N VAL A 31 27.37 -14.71 -21.28
CA VAL A 31 27.96 -15.65 -22.23
C VAL A 31 28.96 -16.57 -21.54
N LYS A 32 29.79 -16.05 -20.62
CA LYS A 32 30.71 -16.88 -19.83
C LYS A 32 29.94 -17.93 -19.02
N GLU A 33 28.90 -17.51 -18.29
CA GLU A 33 28.09 -18.43 -17.50
C GLU A 33 27.35 -19.46 -18.36
N LEU A 34 26.74 -19.02 -19.46
CA LEU A 34 26.07 -19.93 -20.41
C LEU A 34 27.05 -20.93 -21.02
N PHE A 35 28.27 -20.51 -21.34
CA PHE A 35 29.28 -21.40 -21.92
C PHE A 35 29.88 -22.35 -20.89
N GLU A 36 30.02 -21.97 -19.61
CA GLU A 36 30.39 -22.92 -18.56
C GLU A 36 29.29 -23.98 -18.37
N ASN A 37 28.02 -23.57 -18.26
CA ASN A 37 26.89 -24.51 -18.16
C ASN A 37 26.82 -25.45 -19.37
N LEU A 38 27.01 -24.91 -20.58
CA LEU A 38 27.05 -25.70 -21.81
C LEU A 38 28.20 -26.72 -21.79
N ARG A 39 29.38 -26.37 -21.24
CA ARG A 39 30.49 -27.33 -21.08
C ARG A 39 30.11 -28.47 -20.14
N GLU A 40 29.48 -28.18 -19.02
CA GLU A 40 29.02 -29.19 -18.05
C GLU A 40 27.96 -30.11 -18.67
N GLU A 41 27.01 -29.55 -19.42
CA GLU A 41 25.95 -30.31 -20.12
C GLU A 41 26.54 -31.24 -21.18
N ILE A 42 27.54 -30.78 -21.94
CA ILE A 42 28.24 -31.60 -22.94
C ILE A 42 29.06 -32.72 -22.25
N LEU A 43 29.77 -32.41 -21.15
CA LEU A 43 30.56 -33.40 -20.41
C LEU A 43 29.69 -34.48 -19.76
N SER A 44 28.47 -34.10 -19.33
CA SER A 44 27.48 -35.02 -18.76
C SER A 44 26.61 -35.73 -19.81
N GLN A 45 26.92 -35.58 -21.11
CA GLN A 45 26.19 -36.20 -22.23
C GLN A 45 24.69 -35.84 -22.27
N ARG A 46 24.31 -34.68 -21.72
CA ARG A 46 22.93 -34.17 -21.76
C ARG A 46 22.57 -33.48 -23.08
N ILE A 47 23.59 -33.07 -23.85
CA ILE A 47 23.44 -32.38 -25.13
C ILE A 47 24.41 -32.99 -26.15
N ASP A 48 23.94 -33.18 -27.38
CA ASP A 48 24.65 -33.78 -28.50
C ASP A 48 24.96 -32.79 -29.65
N SER A 49 24.39 -31.57 -29.59
CA SER A 49 24.54 -30.53 -30.62
C SER A 49 24.56 -29.11 -30.03
N ILE A 50 25.21 -28.17 -30.71
CA ILE A 50 25.23 -26.74 -30.32
C ILE A 50 24.61 -25.93 -31.44
N ASN A 51 23.58 -25.15 -31.12
CA ASN A 51 22.99 -24.17 -32.02
C ASN A 51 23.38 -22.75 -31.60
N GLU A 52 24.12 -22.03 -32.44
CA GLU A 52 24.58 -20.68 -32.14
C GLU A 52 23.42 -19.66 -32.06
N GLU A 53 22.38 -19.80 -32.89
CA GLU A 53 21.20 -18.93 -32.85
C GLU A 53 20.41 -19.11 -31.55
N GLU A 54 20.29 -20.36 -31.07
CA GLU A 54 19.67 -20.66 -29.78
C GLU A 54 20.47 -20.06 -28.61
N LEU A 55 21.81 -20.13 -28.68
CA LEU A 55 22.66 -19.47 -27.69
C LEU A 55 22.50 -17.95 -27.71
N VAL A 56 22.33 -17.35 -28.90
CA VAL A 56 22.05 -15.91 -29.04
C VAL A 56 20.71 -15.57 -28.39
N SER A 57 19.66 -16.35 -28.67
CA SER A 57 18.34 -16.18 -28.05
C SER A 57 18.42 -16.30 -26.53
N LYS A 58 19.01 -17.38 -26.00
CA LYS A 58 19.18 -17.59 -24.55
C LYS A 58 19.97 -16.46 -23.88
N THR A 59 20.99 -15.94 -24.57
CA THR A 59 21.78 -14.79 -24.09
C THR A 59 20.91 -13.53 -24.00
N LEU A 60 20.12 -13.24 -25.04
CA LEU A 60 19.19 -12.10 -25.06
C LEU A 60 18.08 -12.26 -24.01
N ASP A 61 17.52 -13.45 -23.84
CA ASP A 61 16.49 -13.71 -22.84
C ASP A 61 17.02 -13.47 -21.44
N LYS A 62 18.22 -13.98 -21.13
CA LYS A 62 18.86 -13.75 -19.84
C LYS A 62 19.24 -12.28 -19.64
N TYR A 63 19.71 -11.60 -20.69
CA TYR A 63 19.97 -10.16 -20.66
C TYR A 63 18.69 -9.41 -20.31
N ASN A 64 17.59 -9.67 -21.02
CA ASN A 64 16.30 -9.04 -20.80
C ASN A 64 15.73 -9.35 -19.41
N GLN A 65 15.90 -10.58 -18.90
CA GLN A 65 15.50 -10.93 -17.54
C GLN A 65 16.24 -10.07 -16.49
N ILE A 66 17.54 -9.84 -16.69
CA ILE A 66 18.36 -9.01 -15.78
C ILE A 66 18.06 -7.52 -15.93
N THR A 67 17.89 -7.03 -17.16
CA THR A 67 17.74 -5.59 -17.42
C THR A 67 16.31 -5.08 -17.35
N SER A 68 15.32 -5.97 -17.34
CA SER A 68 13.93 -5.55 -17.21
C SER A 68 13.56 -5.33 -15.74
N SER A 69 12.79 -4.28 -15.43
CA SER A 69 12.35 -4.00 -14.06
C SER A 69 11.57 -5.17 -13.47
N SER A 70 11.92 -5.67 -12.29
CA SER A 70 11.11 -6.70 -11.61
C SER A 70 9.75 -6.16 -11.15
N LEU A 71 9.69 -4.89 -10.75
CA LEU A 71 8.46 -4.18 -10.46
C LEU A 71 7.79 -3.74 -11.77
N LYS A 72 6.56 -4.21 -12.00
CA LYS A 72 5.78 -3.95 -13.23
C LYS A 72 4.43 -3.34 -12.89
N LYS A 73 3.91 -2.49 -13.79
CA LYS A 73 2.50 -2.12 -13.80
C LYS A 73 1.65 -3.37 -14.06
N VAL A 74 0.57 -3.52 -13.32
CA VAL A 74 -0.47 -4.54 -13.52
C VAL A 74 -1.83 -3.87 -13.51
N ILE A 75 -2.82 -4.51 -14.14
CA ILE A 75 -4.22 -4.10 -14.10
C ILE A 75 -4.88 -4.83 -12.95
N ASN A 76 -5.40 -4.08 -11.98
CA ASN A 76 -6.15 -4.63 -10.86
C ASN A 76 -7.62 -4.81 -11.27
N ALA A 77 -8.03 -6.05 -11.53
CA ALA A 77 -9.41 -6.45 -11.78
C ALA A 77 -9.96 -7.33 -10.64
N THR A 78 -9.34 -7.28 -9.46
CA THR A 78 -9.79 -8.03 -8.28
C THR A 78 -10.97 -7.36 -7.58
N GLY A 79 -11.21 -6.07 -7.85
CA GLY A 79 -12.20 -5.24 -7.18
C GLY A 79 -11.77 -4.73 -5.81
N VAL A 80 -10.61 -5.16 -5.27
CA VAL A 80 -10.10 -4.70 -3.98
C VAL A 80 -9.35 -3.39 -4.17
N ILE A 81 -9.88 -2.29 -3.62
CA ILE A 81 -9.38 -0.93 -3.85
C ILE A 81 -7.98 -0.73 -3.25
N ILE A 82 -7.83 -0.96 -1.95
CA ILE A 82 -6.58 -0.87 -1.20
C ILE A 82 -5.99 -2.27 -1.13
N HIS A 83 -5.41 -2.70 -2.24
CA HIS A 83 -4.83 -4.03 -2.36
C HIS A 83 -3.36 -4.02 -1.89
N THR A 84 -3.07 -4.63 -0.73
CA THR A 84 -1.73 -4.60 -0.13
C THR A 84 -0.65 -5.16 -1.05
N ASN A 85 -0.92 -6.26 -1.77
CA ASN A 85 0.07 -6.86 -2.69
C ASN A 85 0.25 -6.06 -4.00
N LEU A 86 -0.68 -5.16 -4.35
CA LEU A 86 -0.66 -4.39 -5.61
C LEU A 86 -0.34 -2.91 -5.38
N GLY A 87 0.26 -2.58 -4.23
CA GLY A 87 0.75 -1.23 -3.95
C GLY A 87 -0.24 -0.26 -3.28
N ARG A 88 -1.37 -0.76 -2.76
CA ARG A 88 -2.39 0.04 -2.05
C ARG A 88 -2.99 1.16 -2.92
N SER A 89 -2.84 2.42 -2.51
CA SER A 89 -3.43 3.60 -3.15
C SER A 89 -2.65 4.04 -4.38
N LEU A 90 -3.38 4.45 -5.41
CA LEU A 90 -2.80 5.03 -6.62
C LEU A 90 -2.60 6.53 -6.46
N ILE A 91 -1.65 7.08 -7.22
CA ILE A 91 -1.44 8.51 -7.35
C ILE A 91 -2.06 8.98 -8.67
N ASP A 92 -2.85 10.04 -8.62
CA ASP A 92 -3.42 10.65 -9.82
C ASP A 92 -2.31 11.21 -10.72
N LYS A 93 -2.47 11.08 -12.04
CA LYS A 93 -1.45 11.49 -13.00
C LYS A 93 -1.22 13.00 -12.97
N ASN A 94 -2.27 13.81 -12.84
CA ASN A 94 -2.14 15.26 -12.80
C ASN A 94 -1.50 15.72 -11.48
N VAL A 95 -1.82 15.04 -10.36
CA VAL A 95 -1.14 15.24 -9.08
C VAL A 95 0.36 14.92 -9.21
N PHE A 96 0.70 13.77 -9.80
CA PHE A 96 2.09 13.37 -10.01
C PHE A 96 2.85 14.34 -10.92
N ASP A 97 2.23 14.84 -11.98
CA ASP A 97 2.86 15.81 -12.89
C ASP A 97 3.23 17.13 -12.19
N ARG A 98 2.41 17.61 -11.24
CA ARG A 98 2.75 18.77 -10.39
C ARG A 98 3.96 18.48 -9.49
N VAL A 99 4.01 17.29 -8.88
CA VAL A 99 5.14 16.88 -8.02
C VAL A 99 6.41 16.60 -8.81
N LYS A 100 6.29 16.14 -10.06
CA LYS A 100 7.44 15.86 -10.94
C LYS A 100 8.35 17.08 -11.06
N GLU A 101 7.80 18.27 -11.19
CA GLU A 101 8.59 19.51 -11.25
C GLU A 101 9.43 19.74 -9.99
N ILE A 102 8.85 19.52 -8.81
CA ILE A 102 9.54 19.59 -7.49
C ILE A 102 10.61 18.50 -7.39
N ALA A 103 10.32 17.31 -7.92
CA ALA A 103 11.21 16.16 -7.89
C ALA A 103 12.46 16.37 -8.77
N THR A 104 12.31 17.03 -9.91
CA THR A 104 13.37 17.22 -10.92
C THR A 104 14.13 18.54 -10.80
N SER A 105 13.79 19.38 -9.82
CA SER A 105 14.43 20.68 -9.59
C SER A 105 15.01 20.79 -8.16
N TYR A 106 15.91 21.76 -7.95
CA TYR A 106 16.18 22.25 -6.60
C TYR A 106 14.90 22.86 -6.03
N ASN A 107 14.70 22.71 -4.73
CA ASN A 107 13.49 23.15 -4.05
C ASN A 107 13.79 23.62 -2.63
N ASN A 108 12.81 24.30 -2.04
CA ASN A 108 12.90 24.91 -0.71
C ASN A 108 12.54 23.93 0.43
N LEU A 109 12.75 22.62 0.24
CA LEU A 109 12.34 21.59 1.19
C LEU A 109 12.79 21.88 2.63
N GLU A 110 14.01 22.37 2.84
CA GLU A 110 14.52 22.78 4.16
C GLU A 110 15.05 24.22 4.15
N TYR A 111 14.45 25.08 3.31
CA TYR A 111 14.88 26.47 3.16
C TYR A 111 13.67 27.40 3.26
N ASN A 112 13.71 28.34 4.20
CA ASN A 112 12.69 29.38 4.30
C ASN A 112 13.05 30.51 3.32
N LEU A 113 12.19 30.74 2.32
CA LEU A 113 12.39 31.76 1.30
C LEU A 113 12.25 33.18 1.86
N GLU A 114 11.40 33.40 2.87
CA GLU A 114 11.19 34.71 3.49
C GLU A 114 12.37 35.10 4.38
N GLU A 115 12.89 34.15 5.16
CA GLU A 115 13.99 34.41 6.11
C GLU A 115 15.38 34.18 5.52
N GLY A 116 15.49 33.55 4.34
CA GLY A 116 16.77 33.27 3.70
C GLY A 116 17.68 32.32 4.47
N LYS A 117 17.11 31.35 5.22
CA LYS A 117 17.87 30.41 6.07
C LYS A 117 17.25 29.02 6.09
N ARG A 118 17.93 28.07 6.76
CA ARG A 118 17.43 26.71 6.97
C ARG A 118 16.07 26.73 7.68
N GLY A 119 15.10 26.01 7.13
CA GLY A 119 13.74 25.87 7.66
C GLY A 119 13.36 24.42 8.00
N GLU A 120 12.18 24.24 8.60
CA GLU A 120 11.61 22.92 8.89
C GLU A 120 10.85 22.37 7.67
N ARG A 121 11.18 21.15 7.23
CA ARG A 121 10.51 20.55 6.07
C ARG A 121 9.02 20.29 6.24
N TYR A 122 8.55 20.11 7.46
CA TYR A 122 7.15 19.82 7.73
C TYR A 122 6.29 21.08 7.65
N ALA A 123 6.89 22.27 7.69
CA ALA A 123 6.16 23.54 7.56
C ALA A 123 5.33 23.62 6.26
N HIS A 124 5.79 22.98 5.19
CA HIS A 124 5.09 22.93 3.89
C HIS A 124 3.72 22.26 3.97
N ILE A 125 3.56 21.26 4.84
CA ILE A 125 2.32 20.49 4.94
C ILE A 125 1.52 20.78 6.23
N SER A 126 2.20 21.22 7.31
CA SER A 126 1.56 21.43 8.60
C SER A 126 0.36 22.37 8.53
N LYS A 127 0.47 23.47 7.79
CA LYS A 127 -0.62 24.44 7.65
C LYS A 127 -1.90 23.81 7.08
N ILE A 128 -1.77 22.98 6.05
CA ILE A 128 -2.90 22.37 5.35
C ILE A 128 -3.55 21.30 6.23
N ILE A 129 -2.73 20.43 6.86
CA ILE A 129 -3.26 19.36 7.72
C ILE A 129 -3.92 19.94 8.97
N CYS A 130 -3.28 20.90 9.65
CA CYS A 130 -3.89 21.54 10.82
C CYS A 130 -5.18 22.26 10.47
N LYS A 131 -5.25 22.90 9.29
CA LYS A 131 -6.48 23.55 8.84
C LYS A 131 -7.60 22.56 8.54
N LEU A 132 -7.28 21.41 7.94
CA LEU A 132 -8.25 20.37 7.61
C LEU A 132 -8.74 19.63 8.87
N LEU A 133 -7.83 19.24 9.76
CA LEU A 133 -8.12 18.34 10.88
C LEU A 133 -8.40 19.05 12.21
N GLY A 134 -8.13 20.36 12.30
CA GLY A 134 -8.28 21.11 13.55
C GLY A 134 -7.25 20.76 14.64
N CYS A 135 -6.17 20.07 14.30
CA CYS A 135 -5.07 19.79 15.23
C CYS A 135 -4.14 21.01 15.41
N GLU A 136 -3.37 21.03 16.50
CA GLU A 136 -2.43 22.13 16.77
C GLU A 136 -1.16 22.02 15.92
N ASP A 137 -0.61 20.82 15.75
CA ASP A 137 0.57 20.55 14.92
C ASP A 137 0.54 19.10 14.37
N VAL A 138 1.44 18.82 13.42
CA VAL A 138 1.57 17.52 12.76
C VAL A 138 3.05 17.16 12.55
N LEU A 139 3.32 15.86 12.53
CA LEU A 139 4.59 15.28 12.13
C LEU A 139 4.38 14.14 11.14
N ILE A 140 5.20 14.11 10.08
CA ILE A 140 5.16 13.04 9.06
C ILE A 140 6.41 12.18 9.15
N VAL A 141 6.22 10.87 9.26
CA VAL A 141 7.28 9.84 9.30
C VAL A 141 7.04 8.79 8.20
N ASN A 142 8.03 7.92 7.97
CA ASN A 142 8.07 6.99 6.84
C ASN A 142 6.77 6.18 6.63
N ASN A 143 6.18 5.65 7.70
CA ASN A 143 4.91 4.92 7.66
C ASN A 143 4.26 4.93 9.07
N ASN A 144 3.01 4.46 9.18
CA ASN A 144 2.32 4.47 10.47
C ASN A 144 2.98 3.56 11.52
N ALA A 145 3.67 2.48 11.12
CA ALA A 145 4.47 1.69 12.04
C ALA A 145 5.60 2.51 12.70
N SER A 146 6.25 3.38 11.91
CA SER A 146 7.24 4.34 12.40
C SER A 146 6.61 5.37 13.33
N ALA A 147 5.35 5.75 13.07
CA ALA A 147 4.62 6.70 13.92
C ALA A 147 4.36 6.11 15.31
N VAL A 148 3.77 4.91 15.37
CA VAL A 148 3.55 4.14 16.60
C VAL A 148 4.85 3.99 17.37
N PHE A 149 5.90 3.51 16.70
CA PHE A 149 7.21 3.32 17.33
C PHE A 149 7.79 4.63 17.91
N LEU A 150 7.76 5.72 17.14
CA LEU A 150 8.32 7.01 17.57
C LEU A 150 7.55 7.59 18.76
N VAL A 151 6.22 7.48 18.75
CA VAL A 151 5.35 7.93 19.85
C VAL A 151 5.69 7.16 21.13
N LEU A 152 5.69 5.83 21.07
CA LEU A 152 5.98 4.99 22.23
C LEU A 152 7.40 5.21 22.76
N ASN A 153 8.40 5.28 21.87
CA ASN A 153 9.78 5.53 22.26
C ASN A 153 9.96 6.90 22.93
N THR A 154 9.27 7.93 22.43
CA THR A 154 9.42 9.29 22.95
C THR A 154 8.77 9.46 24.32
N PHE A 155 7.61 8.85 24.53
CA PHE A 155 6.77 9.14 25.70
C PHE A 155 6.73 8.02 26.74
N ALA A 156 7.02 6.79 26.34
CA ALA A 156 6.83 5.61 27.18
C ALA A 156 8.06 4.71 27.29
N LYS A 157 9.24 5.14 26.83
CA LYS A 157 10.47 4.36 27.05
C LYS A 157 10.70 4.11 28.56
N ASN A 158 10.82 2.83 28.91
CA ASN A 158 10.90 2.31 30.28
C ASN A 158 9.70 2.64 31.17
N LYS A 159 8.53 2.92 30.57
CA LYS A 159 7.27 3.21 31.27
C LYS A 159 6.15 2.35 30.73
N GLU A 160 5.08 2.21 31.50
CA GLU A 160 3.93 1.39 31.13
C GLU A 160 3.00 2.11 30.14
N VAL A 161 2.56 1.36 29.13
CA VAL A 161 1.51 1.76 28.19
C VAL A 161 0.36 0.78 28.35
N ILE A 162 -0.78 1.30 28.79
CA ILE A 162 -1.99 0.51 29.01
C ILE A 162 -2.74 0.39 27.69
N VAL A 163 -3.06 -0.83 27.27
CA VAL A 163 -3.79 -1.12 26.03
C VAL A 163 -4.68 -2.34 26.20
N SER A 164 -5.86 -2.33 25.58
CA SER A 164 -6.78 -3.46 25.57
C SER A 164 -6.15 -4.69 24.91
N ARG A 165 -6.28 -5.88 25.53
CA ARG A 165 -5.80 -7.15 24.96
C ARG A 165 -6.43 -7.42 23.57
N GLY A 166 -7.69 -7.05 23.39
CA GLY A 166 -8.40 -7.13 22.10
C GLY A 166 -7.93 -6.13 21.04
N GLU A 167 -6.92 -5.32 21.31
CA GLU A 167 -6.36 -4.31 20.40
C GLU A 167 -4.88 -4.61 20.04
N LEU A 168 -4.34 -5.74 20.51
CA LEU A 168 -2.99 -6.21 20.19
C LEU A 168 -2.96 -6.90 18.82
N VAL A 169 -2.96 -6.10 17.76
CA VAL A 169 -3.16 -6.57 16.38
C VAL A 169 -1.86 -6.98 15.68
N GLU A 170 -1.97 -7.90 14.73
CA GLU A 170 -0.98 -8.17 13.69
C GLU A 170 -1.51 -7.68 12.34
N ILE A 171 -0.75 -6.81 11.64
CA ILE A 171 -1.13 -6.22 10.35
C ILE A 171 -0.08 -6.60 9.31
N GLY A 172 -0.54 -7.08 8.15
CA GLY A 172 0.33 -7.28 6.98
C GLY A 172 1.42 -8.35 7.16
N GLY A 173 1.27 -9.27 8.12
CA GLY A 173 2.13 -10.45 8.32
C GLY A 173 3.45 -10.22 9.07
N SER A 174 3.85 -8.97 9.34
CA SER A 174 5.11 -8.67 10.06
C SER A 174 5.03 -7.53 11.06
N PHE A 175 3.97 -6.71 11.03
CA PHE A 175 3.77 -5.64 12.01
C PHE A 175 2.88 -6.15 13.14
N ARG A 176 3.45 -6.29 14.34
CA ARG A 176 2.75 -6.69 15.56
C ARG A 176 2.88 -5.57 16.59
N ILE A 177 1.75 -5.08 17.09
CA ILE A 177 1.75 -4.03 18.12
C ILE A 177 2.64 -4.41 19.32
N PRO A 178 2.55 -5.63 19.89
CA PRO A 178 3.41 -6.03 21.01
C PRO A 178 4.92 -5.95 20.69
N ASP A 179 5.34 -6.41 19.51
CA ASP A 179 6.76 -6.42 19.12
C ASP A 179 7.29 -5.00 18.90
N VAL A 180 6.47 -4.12 18.34
CA VAL A 180 6.80 -2.70 18.14
C VAL A 180 6.87 -1.97 19.48
N MET A 181 5.94 -2.24 20.40
CA MET A 181 5.96 -1.69 21.76
C MET A 181 7.23 -2.10 22.49
N ASN A 182 7.55 -3.39 22.52
CA ASN A 182 8.78 -3.89 23.14
C ASN A 182 10.04 -3.26 22.52
N SER A 183 10.11 -3.19 21.19
CA SER A 183 11.25 -2.60 20.48
C SER A 183 11.40 -1.10 20.71
N SER A 184 10.30 -0.38 20.96
CA SER A 184 10.32 1.05 21.28
C SER A 184 10.89 1.33 22.68
N GLY A 185 10.99 0.30 23.53
CA GLY A 185 11.36 0.38 24.93
C GLY A 185 10.16 0.64 25.85
N ALA A 186 8.94 0.66 25.34
CA ALA A 186 7.73 0.74 26.14
C ALA A 186 7.44 -0.59 26.85
N ILE A 187 6.88 -0.52 28.06
CA ILE A 187 6.44 -1.68 28.81
C ILE A 187 4.97 -1.90 28.49
N LEU A 188 4.65 -2.98 27.78
CA LEU A 188 3.28 -3.35 27.45
C LEU A 188 2.51 -3.74 28.72
N LYS A 189 1.46 -2.98 29.03
CA LYS A 189 0.48 -3.31 30.08
C LYS A 189 -0.86 -3.66 29.44
N GLU A 190 -1.02 -4.92 29.06
CA GLU A 190 -2.27 -5.41 28.50
C GLU A 190 -3.36 -5.60 29.56
N ILE A 191 -4.59 -5.20 29.24
CA ILE A 191 -5.73 -5.23 30.15
C ILE A 191 -6.98 -5.86 29.51
N GLY A 192 -7.97 -6.17 30.35
CA GLY A 192 -9.23 -6.77 29.91
C GLY A 192 -9.03 -8.15 29.28
N THR A 193 -9.93 -8.51 28.38
CA THR A 193 -9.93 -9.77 27.64
C THR A 193 -10.00 -9.51 26.13
N THR A 194 -9.83 -10.55 25.32
CA THR A 194 -9.87 -10.42 23.86
C THR A 194 -11.17 -9.79 23.37
N ASN A 195 -12.31 -10.24 23.90
CA ASN A 195 -13.63 -9.79 23.45
C ASN A 195 -14.19 -8.64 24.28
N LYS A 196 -13.86 -8.52 25.57
CA LYS A 196 -14.40 -7.49 26.47
C LYS A 196 -13.33 -6.74 27.23
N THR A 197 -13.36 -5.42 27.10
CA THR A 197 -12.58 -4.49 27.92
C THR A 197 -13.52 -3.41 28.45
N HIS A 198 -13.39 -3.10 29.73
CA HIS A 198 -14.20 -2.12 30.45
C HIS A 198 -13.34 -0.96 30.94
N THR A 199 -13.97 0.19 31.21
CA THR A 199 -13.32 1.38 31.79
C THR A 199 -12.58 1.05 33.09
N LYS A 200 -13.15 0.18 33.95
CA LYS A 200 -12.50 -0.26 35.20
C LYS A 200 -11.16 -0.97 34.96
N ASP A 201 -10.99 -1.66 33.84
CA ASP A 201 -9.76 -2.41 33.53
C ASP A 201 -8.60 -1.43 33.27
N TYR A 202 -8.90 -0.28 32.65
CA TYR A 202 -7.95 0.83 32.51
C TYR A 202 -7.63 1.45 33.86
N LEU A 203 -8.64 1.92 34.59
CA LEU A 203 -8.45 2.62 35.87
C LEU A 203 -7.67 1.80 36.90
N ASN A 204 -7.99 0.51 37.04
CA ASN A 204 -7.31 -0.38 37.99
C ASN A 204 -5.84 -0.67 37.64
N SER A 205 -5.43 -0.39 36.40
CA SER A 205 -4.08 -0.66 35.92
C SER A 205 -3.18 0.57 35.94
N ILE A 206 -3.73 1.76 36.14
CA ILE A 206 -2.98 3.01 36.25
C ILE A 206 -2.16 2.99 37.54
N ASN A 207 -0.87 3.32 37.42
CA ASN A 207 0.07 3.46 38.53
C ASN A 207 1.16 4.50 38.20
N GLU A 208 2.12 4.69 39.09
CA GLU A 208 3.19 5.67 38.97
C GLU A 208 4.12 5.47 37.75
N ASN A 209 4.18 4.25 37.21
CA ASN A 209 4.96 3.91 36.02
C ASN A 209 4.17 4.11 34.72
N THR A 210 2.85 4.35 34.79
CA THR A 210 2.01 4.57 33.61
C THR A 210 2.35 5.90 32.94
N ALA A 211 2.59 5.87 31.63
CA ALA A 211 2.83 7.07 30.82
C ALA A 211 1.69 7.38 29.85
N MET A 212 1.00 6.34 29.38
CA MET A 212 0.11 6.45 28.22
C MET A 212 -1.04 5.47 28.31
N LEU A 213 -2.23 5.94 27.93
CA LEU A 213 -3.37 5.11 27.59
C LEU A 213 -3.44 5.03 26.07
N MET A 214 -3.14 3.85 25.53
CA MET A 214 -3.09 3.61 24.09
C MET A 214 -4.35 2.87 23.65
N LYS A 215 -4.90 3.33 22.54
CA LYS A 215 -5.96 2.64 21.80
C LYS A 215 -5.45 2.28 20.41
N VAL A 216 -5.82 1.11 19.90
CA VAL A 216 -5.48 0.69 18.53
C VAL A 216 -6.74 0.29 17.77
N HIS A 217 -6.91 0.84 16.58
CA HIS A 217 -8.01 0.49 15.70
C HIS A 217 -7.83 -0.90 15.09
N LYS A 218 -8.88 -1.73 15.16
CA LYS A 218 -8.90 -3.09 14.59
C LYS A 218 -9.13 -3.06 13.08
N SER A 219 -8.15 -2.56 12.34
CA SER A 219 -8.28 -2.25 10.90
C SER A 219 -8.39 -3.47 9.97
N ASN A 220 -8.03 -4.67 10.44
CA ASN A 220 -7.92 -5.87 9.60
C ASN A 220 -8.68 -7.10 10.10
N TYR A 221 -9.42 -6.98 11.22
CA TYR A 221 -10.34 -8.01 11.68
C TYR A 221 -11.45 -7.41 12.55
N SER A 222 -12.54 -8.14 12.70
CA SER A 222 -13.64 -7.79 13.61
C SER A 222 -13.87 -8.91 14.62
N ILE A 223 -14.34 -8.56 15.82
CA ILE A 223 -14.77 -9.52 16.85
C ILE A 223 -16.29 -9.52 16.88
N GLU A 224 -16.89 -10.64 16.48
CA GLU A 224 -18.34 -10.84 16.48
C GLU A 224 -18.81 -11.62 17.71
N GLY A 225 -20.06 -11.40 18.15
CA GLY A 225 -20.64 -12.02 19.35
C GLY A 225 -20.57 -11.12 20.58
N PHE A 226 -20.36 -11.71 21.77
CA PHE A 226 -20.32 -10.98 23.04
C PHE A 226 -19.04 -10.16 23.20
N SER A 227 -18.99 -8.98 22.58
CA SER A 227 -17.86 -8.05 22.67
C SER A 227 -18.22 -6.75 23.36
N GLN A 228 -17.22 -6.10 23.95
CA GLN A 228 -17.34 -4.78 24.57
C GLN A 228 -16.01 -4.03 24.45
N GLU A 229 -16.08 -2.76 24.06
CA GLU A 229 -14.92 -1.90 23.85
C GLU A 229 -15.12 -0.57 24.57
N VAL A 230 -14.02 0.00 25.08
CA VAL A 230 -14.02 1.35 25.64
C VAL A 230 -13.88 2.35 24.50
N GLY A 231 -14.86 3.25 24.39
CA GLY A 231 -14.85 4.33 23.40
C GLY A 231 -13.69 5.29 23.63
N PHE A 232 -13.21 5.90 22.54
CA PHE A 232 -12.03 6.76 22.57
C PHE A 232 -12.18 7.99 23.47
N GLU A 233 -13.36 8.62 23.48
CA GLU A 233 -13.71 9.72 24.39
C GLU A 233 -13.40 9.39 25.85
N LYS A 234 -13.85 8.22 26.34
CA LYS A 234 -13.58 7.80 27.72
C LYS A 234 -12.10 7.59 28.01
N ILE A 235 -11.31 7.19 27.02
CA ILE A 235 -9.85 7.04 27.18
C ILE A 235 -9.20 8.41 27.35
N ILE A 236 -9.65 9.41 26.58
CA ILE A 236 -9.20 10.80 26.72
C ILE A 236 -9.55 11.33 28.11
N ASP A 237 -10.80 11.13 28.56
CA ASP A 237 -11.25 11.58 29.88
C ASP A 237 -10.36 10.99 30.99
N MET A 238 -10.19 9.67 30.99
CA MET A 238 -9.32 8.98 31.96
C MET A 238 -7.87 9.47 31.88
N ALA A 239 -7.33 9.69 30.68
CA ALA A 239 -5.96 10.16 30.53
C ALA A 239 -5.81 11.57 31.10
N ASN A 240 -6.76 12.47 30.83
CA ASN A 240 -6.74 13.84 31.35
C ASN A 240 -6.86 13.87 32.88
N GLU A 241 -7.82 13.13 33.45
CA GLU A 241 -8.02 13.03 34.91
C GLU A 241 -6.77 12.53 35.65
N ASN A 242 -5.98 11.66 35.00
CA ASN A 242 -4.78 11.06 35.57
C ASN A 242 -3.47 11.68 35.07
N SER A 243 -3.52 12.80 34.33
CA SER A 243 -2.35 13.47 33.76
C SER A 243 -1.46 12.57 32.87
N LEU A 244 -2.08 11.64 32.14
CA LEU A 244 -1.44 10.72 31.19
C LEU A 244 -1.59 11.22 29.75
N ILE A 245 -0.87 10.57 28.82
CA ILE A 245 -1.02 10.80 27.38
C ILE A 245 -2.05 9.81 26.83
N ASP A 246 -3.13 10.31 26.23
CA ASP A 246 -3.96 9.49 25.33
C ASP A 246 -3.30 9.38 23.95
N TYR A 247 -3.24 8.17 23.40
CA TYR A 247 -2.74 7.95 22.05
C TYR A 247 -3.64 6.99 21.29
N TYR A 248 -4.06 7.38 20.09
CA TYR A 248 -4.82 6.50 19.20
C TYR A 248 -4.08 6.20 17.91
N ASP A 249 -3.76 4.92 17.71
CA ASP A 249 -3.38 4.40 16.40
C ASP A 249 -4.66 4.07 15.60
N MET A 250 -5.13 5.06 14.83
CA MET A 250 -6.32 4.94 14.01
C MET A 250 -6.04 4.10 12.75
N GLY A 251 -4.82 4.18 12.22
CA GLY A 251 -4.34 3.33 11.15
C GLY A 251 -4.92 3.59 9.75
N SER A 252 -6.24 3.62 9.55
CA SER A 252 -6.88 3.64 8.22
C SER A 252 -6.77 4.99 7.50
N GLY A 253 -6.75 6.09 8.25
CA GLY A 253 -6.56 7.45 7.73
C GLY A 253 -7.76 8.02 6.98
N HIS A 254 -8.95 7.48 7.21
CA HIS A 254 -10.17 7.98 6.58
C HIS A 254 -10.56 9.38 7.10
N ILE A 255 -10.80 10.32 6.18
CA ILE A 255 -11.17 11.70 6.50
C ILE A 255 -12.59 12.04 6.03
N VAL A 256 -12.99 11.58 4.84
CA VAL A 256 -14.27 11.94 4.21
C VAL A 256 -15.34 10.89 4.44
N ASP A 257 -16.61 11.30 4.52
CA ASP A 257 -17.74 10.40 4.70
C ASP A 257 -17.74 9.26 3.66
N LEU A 258 -17.58 8.04 4.15
CA LEU A 258 -17.53 6.86 3.30
C LEU A 258 -18.93 6.49 2.78
N PRO A 259 -19.08 6.09 1.51
CA PRO A 259 -20.37 5.71 0.95
C PRO A 259 -20.88 4.36 1.50
N TYR A 260 -22.08 3.96 1.09
CA TYR A 260 -22.68 2.65 1.40
C TYR A 260 -22.90 2.37 2.90
N GLY A 261 -23.07 3.42 3.72
CA GLY A 261 -23.32 3.27 5.17
C GLY A 261 -22.06 2.93 5.98
N LEU A 262 -20.89 2.99 5.37
CA LEU A 262 -19.61 2.66 6.01
C LEU A 262 -19.17 3.68 7.04
N GLN A 263 -19.60 4.94 6.91
CA GLN A 263 -19.32 6.00 7.87
C GLN A 263 -19.77 5.67 9.30
N ASN A 264 -20.82 4.84 9.44
CA ASN A 264 -21.32 4.41 10.75
C ASN A 264 -20.45 3.34 11.42
N LYS A 265 -19.52 2.73 10.67
CA LYS A 265 -18.71 1.60 11.13
C LYS A 265 -17.24 1.95 11.31
N GLU A 266 -16.79 3.03 10.66
CA GLU A 266 -15.41 3.51 10.67
C GLU A 266 -15.47 5.02 10.95
N PRO A 267 -15.30 5.49 12.19
CA PRO A 267 -15.32 6.92 12.47
C PRO A 267 -14.14 7.63 11.79
N SER A 268 -14.34 8.88 11.36
CA SER A 268 -13.32 9.63 10.64
C SER A 268 -12.25 10.19 11.55
N VAL A 269 -11.07 10.50 10.98
CA VAL A 269 -10.07 11.29 11.70
C VAL A 269 -10.68 12.61 12.18
N LEU A 270 -11.56 13.24 11.39
CA LEU A 270 -12.28 14.46 11.79
C LEU A 270 -13.14 14.24 13.04
N ASP A 271 -13.84 13.11 13.14
CA ASP A 271 -14.65 12.78 14.31
C ASP A 271 -13.81 12.59 15.56
N TYR A 272 -12.68 11.89 15.44
CA TYR A 272 -11.77 11.71 16.57
C TYR A 272 -11.09 13.01 17.01
N MET A 273 -10.79 13.89 16.06
CA MET A 273 -10.19 15.20 16.37
C MET A 273 -11.12 16.13 17.14
N LYS A 274 -12.45 15.94 17.10
CA LYS A 274 -13.42 16.69 17.92
C LYS A 274 -13.18 16.52 19.41
N PHE A 275 -12.60 15.40 19.84
CA PHE A 275 -12.26 15.13 21.24
C PHE A 275 -10.89 15.73 21.66
N ASN A 276 -10.19 16.41 20.75
CA ASN A 276 -8.89 17.05 20.98
C ASN A 276 -7.85 16.14 21.66
N PRO A 277 -7.52 14.99 21.04
CA PRO A 277 -6.62 14.01 21.62
C PRO A 277 -5.21 14.57 21.82
N SER A 278 -4.46 13.99 22.74
CA SER A 278 -3.04 14.30 22.90
C SER A 278 -2.26 13.94 21.64
N LEU A 279 -2.42 12.72 21.13
CA LEU A 279 -1.83 12.24 19.87
C LEU A 279 -2.75 11.25 19.16
N LEU A 280 -2.78 11.33 17.84
CA LEU A 280 -3.45 10.37 16.96
C LEU A 280 -2.55 10.10 15.74
N SER A 281 -2.50 8.86 15.25
CA SER A 281 -1.76 8.54 14.01
C SER A 281 -2.50 7.64 13.04
N PHE A 282 -2.14 7.75 11.76
CA PHE A 282 -2.72 6.97 10.67
C PHE A 282 -1.78 6.85 9.45
N SER A 283 -2.10 5.91 8.54
CA SER A 283 -1.40 5.70 7.27
C SER A 283 -1.87 6.68 6.18
N GLY A 284 -0.93 7.14 5.35
CA GLY A 284 -1.23 7.97 4.18
C GLY A 284 -1.69 7.21 2.91
N ASP A 285 -1.34 5.93 2.79
CA ASP A 285 -1.58 5.09 1.61
C ASP A 285 -2.75 4.11 1.78
N LYS A 286 -3.69 4.45 2.66
CA LYS A 286 -4.90 3.65 2.91
C LYS A 286 -6.14 4.45 2.49
N LEU A 287 -7.09 4.71 3.39
CA LEU A 287 -8.30 5.44 3.05
C LEU A 287 -8.05 6.93 2.79
N LEU A 288 -6.91 7.46 3.24
CA LEU A 288 -6.46 8.79 2.82
C LEU A 288 -6.21 8.86 1.30
N GLY A 289 -5.82 7.73 0.70
CA GLY A 289 -5.70 7.62 -0.76
C GLY A 289 -4.45 8.26 -1.35
N SER A 290 -3.37 8.43 -0.57
CA SER A 290 -2.13 9.08 -0.99
C SER A 290 -0.95 8.08 -0.98
N VAL A 291 0.24 8.56 -0.60
CA VAL A 291 1.50 7.83 -0.54
C VAL A 291 1.76 7.23 0.83
N GLN A 292 2.71 6.29 0.89
CA GLN A 292 3.15 5.71 2.16
C GLN A 292 3.69 6.82 3.08
N ALA A 293 3.02 7.01 4.20
CA ALA A 293 3.39 7.93 5.25
C ALA A 293 2.76 7.49 6.58
N GLY A 294 3.40 7.85 7.70
CA GLY A 294 2.81 7.85 9.02
C GLY A 294 2.56 9.29 9.43
N ILE A 295 1.31 9.63 9.68
CA ILE A 295 0.88 10.99 9.97
C ILE A 295 0.53 11.03 11.45
N ILE A 296 1.22 11.85 12.23
CA ILE A 296 0.98 12.04 13.66
C ILE A 296 0.42 13.44 13.86
N VAL A 297 -0.80 13.54 14.40
CA VAL A 297 -1.48 14.80 14.68
C VAL A 297 -1.81 14.91 16.16
N GLY A 298 -1.90 16.11 16.69
CA GLY A 298 -2.31 16.32 18.08
C GLY A 298 -1.84 17.65 18.65
N LYS A 299 -1.60 17.66 19.96
CA LYS A 299 -1.17 18.87 20.69
C LYS A 299 0.28 19.24 20.36
N LYS A 300 0.54 20.53 20.13
CA LYS A 300 1.84 21.07 19.71
C LYS A 300 2.95 20.67 20.68
N LYS A 301 2.70 20.71 21.99
CA LYS A 301 3.68 20.32 23.03
C LYS A 301 4.22 18.89 22.87
N TYR A 302 3.42 17.97 22.32
CA TYR A 302 3.84 16.59 22.09
C TYR A 302 4.53 16.44 20.74
N ILE A 303 4.00 17.08 19.69
CA ILE A 303 4.64 17.11 18.37
C ILE A 303 6.05 17.71 18.43
N GLU A 304 6.26 18.79 19.19
CA GLU A 304 7.60 19.37 19.40
C GLU A 304 8.58 18.42 20.09
N LYS A 305 8.10 17.59 21.02
CA LYS A 305 8.94 16.56 21.66
C LYS A 305 9.31 15.46 20.69
N LEU A 306 8.37 15.02 19.84
CA LEU A 306 8.64 14.06 18.76
C LEU A 306 9.68 14.61 17.77
N LYS A 307 9.55 15.90 17.38
CA LYS A 307 10.50 16.59 16.49
C LYS A 307 11.94 16.62 17.04
N LYS A 308 12.12 16.58 18.37
CA LYS A 308 13.42 16.57 19.06
C LYS A 308 14.00 15.16 19.24
N ASN A 309 13.23 14.09 19.04
CA ASN A 309 13.73 12.73 19.15
C ASN A 309 14.67 12.41 17.98
N GLN A 310 15.90 11.98 18.27
CA GLN A 310 16.91 11.69 17.25
C GLN A 310 16.49 10.58 16.28
N LEU A 311 15.61 9.66 16.68
CA LEU A 311 15.07 8.62 15.80
C LEU A 311 14.25 9.22 14.65
N LEU A 312 13.70 10.43 14.80
CA LEU A 312 13.06 11.12 13.69
C LEU A 312 14.00 11.25 12.49
N ARG A 313 15.31 11.44 12.70
CA ARG A 313 16.27 11.55 11.59
C ARG A 313 16.36 10.28 10.75
N MET A 314 16.11 9.12 11.36
CA MET A 314 16.05 7.81 10.69
C MET A 314 14.69 7.54 10.05
N LEU A 315 13.61 8.01 10.68
CA LEU A 315 12.23 7.79 10.26
C LEU A 315 11.67 8.89 9.34
N ARG A 316 12.50 9.88 9.01
CA ARG A 316 12.12 11.06 8.24
C ARG A 316 11.70 10.68 6.82
N VAL A 317 10.55 11.18 6.38
CA VAL A 317 10.07 11.04 4.99
C VAL A 317 10.96 11.77 3.99
N ASP A 318 11.00 11.26 2.76
CA ASP A 318 11.68 11.92 1.64
C ASP A 318 10.82 13.06 1.03
N LYS A 319 11.37 13.72 0.00
CA LYS A 319 10.74 14.88 -0.64
C LYS A 319 9.51 14.52 -1.47
N LEU A 320 9.49 13.34 -2.11
CA LEU A 320 8.39 12.91 -2.97
C LEU A 320 7.16 12.61 -2.12
N THR A 321 7.35 11.91 -1.00
CA THR A 321 6.27 11.63 -0.06
C THR A 321 5.64 12.92 0.46
N LEU A 322 6.45 13.91 0.87
CA LEU A 322 5.92 15.19 1.33
C LEU A 322 5.14 15.95 0.25
N ALA A 323 5.70 16.07 -0.94
CA ALA A 323 5.06 16.80 -2.03
C ALA A 323 3.75 16.13 -2.50
N LEU A 324 3.73 14.80 -2.62
CA LEU A 324 2.52 14.06 -2.98
C LEU A 324 1.45 14.16 -1.89
N LEU A 325 1.85 14.00 -0.62
CA LEU A 325 0.93 14.11 0.49
C LEU A 325 0.35 15.52 0.56
N GLU A 326 1.16 16.57 0.39
CA GLU A 326 0.68 17.96 0.38
C GLU A 326 -0.39 18.18 -0.69
N GLU A 327 -0.18 17.70 -1.93
CA GLU A 327 -1.15 17.82 -3.01
C GLU A 327 -2.45 17.04 -2.73
N ASN A 328 -2.37 15.83 -2.18
CA ASN A 328 -3.58 15.09 -1.80
C ASN A 328 -4.31 15.76 -0.62
N MET A 329 -3.60 16.32 0.36
CA MET A 329 -4.23 17.07 1.45
C MET A 329 -4.89 18.37 0.94
N LYS A 330 -4.31 19.03 -0.06
CA LYS A 330 -4.97 20.17 -0.76
C LYS A 330 -6.24 19.71 -1.47
N ALA A 331 -6.20 18.58 -2.17
CA ALA A 331 -7.38 18.04 -2.83
C ALA A 331 -8.51 17.78 -1.83
N LEU A 332 -8.22 17.21 -0.66
CA LEU A 332 -9.20 17.04 0.42
C LEU A 332 -9.73 18.37 0.94
N LEU A 333 -8.84 19.34 1.22
CA LEU A 333 -9.23 20.66 1.73
C LEU A 333 -10.11 21.45 0.74
N LEU A 334 -9.90 21.23 -0.56
CA LEU A 334 -10.65 21.87 -1.65
C LEU A 334 -11.82 21.02 -2.16
N GLU A 335 -12.13 19.90 -1.49
CA GLU A 335 -13.20 18.95 -1.84
C GLU A 335 -13.09 18.35 -3.25
N LYS A 336 -11.87 18.28 -3.80
CA LYS A 336 -11.55 17.68 -5.11
C LYS A 336 -11.26 16.18 -5.01
N TYR A 337 -12.22 15.42 -4.50
CA TYR A 337 -12.04 13.99 -4.21
C TYR A 337 -11.75 13.14 -5.45
N GLU A 338 -12.13 13.63 -6.64
CA GLU A 338 -11.83 13.02 -7.93
C GLU A 338 -10.32 13.02 -8.27
N GLU A 339 -9.52 13.90 -7.67
CA GLU A 339 -8.05 13.90 -7.78
C GLU A 339 -7.40 12.81 -6.88
N ILE A 340 -8.20 12.05 -6.11
CA ILE A 340 -7.73 10.97 -5.24
C ILE A 340 -8.29 9.65 -5.78
N PRO A 341 -7.51 8.85 -6.54
CA PRO A 341 -8.02 7.66 -7.24
C PRO A 341 -8.68 6.64 -6.32
N THR A 342 -8.17 6.51 -5.09
CA THR A 342 -8.75 5.62 -4.06
C THR A 342 -10.19 6.01 -3.74
N LEU A 343 -10.46 7.31 -3.54
CA LEU A 343 -11.79 7.83 -3.29
C LEU A 343 -12.66 7.75 -4.54
N LYS A 344 -12.12 8.13 -5.71
CA LYS A 344 -12.82 8.01 -7.00
C LYS A 344 -13.34 6.59 -7.25
N MET A 345 -12.51 5.57 -7.03
CA MET A 345 -12.93 4.16 -7.12
C MET A 345 -14.02 3.84 -6.10
N LEU A 346 -13.86 4.28 -4.85
CA LEU A 346 -14.80 4.01 -3.76
C LEU A 346 -16.20 4.56 -4.08
N PHE A 347 -16.28 5.82 -4.54
CA PHE A 347 -17.54 6.51 -4.85
C PHE A 347 -18.19 6.09 -6.18
N LYS A 348 -17.50 5.35 -7.05
CA LYS A 348 -18.05 4.88 -8.34
C LYS A 348 -19.32 4.05 -8.13
N THR A 349 -20.42 4.47 -8.74
CA THR A 349 -21.76 3.84 -8.60
C THR A 349 -21.87 2.53 -9.36
N THR A 350 -22.78 1.64 -8.96
CA THR A 350 -23.00 0.36 -9.67
C THR A 350 -23.42 0.54 -11.12
N ASP A 351 -24.10 1.64 -11.46
CA ASP A 351 -24.52 1.94 -12.82
C ASP A 351 -23.31 2.29 -13.70
N GLU A 352 -22.38 3.13 -13.20
CA GLU A 352 -21.11 3.42 -13.89
C GLU A 352 -20.25 2.15 -14.05
N LEU A 353 -20.24 1.27 -13.05
CA LEU A 353 -19.55 -0.03 -13.16
C LEU A 353 -20.18 -0.91 -14.23
N LYS A 354 -21.50 -0.97 -14.29
CA LYS A 354 -22.25 -1.76 -15.28
C LYS A 354 -22.06 -1.23 -16.70
N GLU A 355 -22.01 0.09 -16.88
CA GLU A 355 -21.73 0.71 -18.17
C GLU A 355 -20.35 0.28 -18.70
N ASN A 356 -19.31 0.39 -17.87
CA ASN A 356 -17.95 0.01 -18.24
C ASN A 356 -17.82 -1.49 -18.48
N ALA A 357 -18.48 -2.32 -17.68
CA ALA A 357 -18.52 -3.75 -17.88
C ALA A 357 -19.22 -4.15 -19.19
N THR A 358 -20.26 -3.42 -19.58
CA THR A 358 -20.96 -3.62 -20.85
C THR A 358 -20.09 -3.22 -22.04
N LYS A 359 -19.31 -2.13 -21.94
CA LYS A 359 -18.33 -1.74 -22.97
C LYS A 359 -17.32 -2.85 -23.22
N LEU A 360 -16.71 -3.40 -22.18
CA LEU A 360 -15.76 -4.51 -22.33
C LEU A 360 -16.45 -5.75 -22.90
N LYS A 361 -17.63 -6.11 -22.39
CA LYS A 361 -18.40 -7.28 -22.86
C LYS A 361 -18.62 -7.21 -24.38
N ASN A 362 -19.12 -6.09 -24.89
CA ASN A 362 -19.45 -5.94 -26.30
C ASN A 362 -18.24 -6.13 -27.23
N GLU A 363 -17.04 -5.76 -26.79
CA GLU A 363 -15.80 -5.91 -27.56
C GLU A 363 -15.26 -7.35 -27.59
N ILE A 364 -15.62 -8.19 -26.62
CA ILE A 364 -15.05 -9.54 -26.46
C ILE A 364 -16.08 -10.68 -26.58
N ASP A 365 -17.36 -10.36 -26.72
CA ASP A 365 -18.46 -11.35 -26.76
C ASP A 365 -18.30 -12.36 -27.92
N SER A 366 -17.69 -11.93 -29.03
CA SER A 366 -17.37 -12.78 -30.18
C SER A 366 -16.14 -13.66 -29.98
N LEU A 367 -15.29 -13.36 -28.99
CA LEU A 367 -14.01 -14.04 -28.74
C LEU A 367 -14.14 -15.11 -27.66
N CYS A 368 -14.90 -14.83 -26.60
CA CYS A 368 -15.10 -15.76 -25.49
C CYS A 368 -16.49 -15.58 -24.87
N LYS A 369 -16.95 -16.60 -24.15
CA LYS A 369 -18.22 -16.51 -23.44
C LYS A 369 -18.03 -15.64 -22.20
N CYS A 370 -18.76 -14.53 -22.13
CA CYS A 370 -18.70 -13.62 -21.00
C CYS A 370 -20.10 -13.15 -20.55
N SER A 371 -20.24 -12.85 -19.26
CA SER A 371 -21.51 -12.38 -18.69
C SER A 371 -21.30 -11.41 -17.54
N LEU A 372 -22.17 -10.39 -17.45
CA LEU A 372 -22.19 -9.47 -16.33
C LEU A 372 -22.65 -10.17 -15.06
N VAL A 373 -21.99 -9.87 -13.95
CA VAL A 373 -22.28 -10.43 -12.63
C VAL A 373 -22.36 -9.27 -11.64
N ASN A 374 -23.54 -9.07 -11.05
CA ASN A 374 -23.67 -8.24 -9.86
C ASN A 374 -22.99 -8.96 -8.71
N THR A 375 -22.07 -8.28 -8.02
CA THR A 375 -21.25 -8.87 -6.97
C THR A 375 -21.05 -7.87 -5.83
N SER A 376 -20.30 -8.29 -4.82
CA SER A 376 -19.72 -7.38 -3.83
C SER A 376 -18.21 -7.54 -3.81
N THR A 377 -17.51 -6.49 -3.36
CA THR A 377 -16.05 -6.49 -3.20
C THR A 377 -15.66 -5.85 -1.87
N LEU A 378 -14.38 -5.88 -1.54
CA LEU A 378 -13.80 -5.28 -0.34
C LEU A 378 -13.13 -3.95 -0.67
N ILE A 379 -13.09 -3.03 0.30
CA ILE A 379 -12.26 -1.84 0.17
C ILE A 379 -10.79 -2.22 0.31
N GLY A 380 -10.45 -2.96 1.36
CA GLY A 380 -9.09 -3.44 1.60
C GLY A 380 -8.98 -4.11 2.96
N GLY A 381 -8.08 -5.08 3.07
CA GLY A 381 -7.94 -5.89 4.28
C GLY A 381 -7.31 -5.16 5.48
N GLY A 382 -6.94 -3.88 5.36
CA GLY A 382 -6.26 -3.12 6.42
C GLY A 382 -6.94 -1.79 6.77
N THR A 383 -8.23 -1.66 6.47
CA THR A 383 -9.05 -0.48 6.75
C THR A 383 -10.39 -0.85 7.37
N THR A 384 -11.27 -1.53 6.64
CA THR A 384 -12.65 -1.82 7.05
C THR A 384 -12.92 -3.32 6.99
N PRO A 385 -12.58 -4.08 8.04
CA PRO A 385 -12.63 -5.54 7.99
C PRO A 385 -14.05 -6.04 7.78
N ASN A 386 -14.18 -7.05 6.92
CA ASN A 386 -15.45 -7.72 6.59
C ASN A 386 -16.54 -6.80 6.01
N GLN A 387 -16.22 -5.55 5.64
CA GLN A 387 -17.16 -4.66 4.97
C GLN A 387 -17.11 -4.86 3.46
N ARG A 388 -18.23 -5.34 2.92
CA ARG A 388 -18.43 -5.53 1.49
C ARG A 388 -19.21 -4.35 0.90
N ILE A 389 -18.76 -3.86 -0.24
CA ILE A 389 -19.46 -2.83 -1.03
C ILE A 389 -20.01 -3.44 -2.32
N PRO A 390 -21.15 -2.95 -2.84
CA PRO A 390 -21.68 -3.39 -4.13
C PRO A 390 -20.68 -3.16 -5.27
N SER A 391 -20.62 -4.10 -6.21
CA SER A 391 -19.80 -4.00 -7.42
C SER A 391 -20.43 -4.74 -8.61
N VAL A 392 -19.83 -4.56 -9.79
CA VAL A 392 -20.17 -5.29 -11.02
C VAL A 392 -18.89 -5.89 -11.59
N ALA A 393 -18.94 -7.16 -11.95
CA ALA A 393 -17.86 -7.89 -12.58
C ALA A 393 -18.29 -8.47 -13.94
N LEU A 394 -17.30 -8.79 -14.77
CA LEU A 394 -17.48 -9.59 -15.96
C LEU A 394 -16.88 -10.97 -15.73
N SER A 395 -17.69 -12.02 -15.81
CA SER A 395 -17.19 -13.40 -15.76
C SER A 395 -16.69 -13.81 -17.13
N ILE A 396 -15.49 -14.37 -17.21
CA ILE A 396 -14.87 -14.84 -18.46
C ILE A 396 -14.80 -16.37 -18.47
N GLN A 397 -15.22 -16.97 -19.58
CA GLN A 397 -15.10 -18.40 -19.85
C GLN A 397 -14.39 -18.63 -21.18
N ILE A 398 -13.28 -19.36 -21.13
CA ILE A 398 -12.52 -19.77 -22.31
C ILE A 398 -12.71 -21.28 -22.48
N LYS A 399 -13.03 -21.71 -23.70
CA LYS A 399 -13.28 -23.12 -24.01
C LYS A 399 -12.07 -23.97 -23.60
N ASN A 400 -12.32 -25.12 -22.98
CA ASN A 400 -11.32 -26.07 -22.49
C ASN A 400 -10.46 -25.61 -21.29
N TYR A 401 -10.62 -24.39 -20.77
CA TYR A 401 -9.87 -23.92 -19.61
C TYR A 401 -10.74 -23.80 -18.35
N LYS A 402 -10.24 -24.37 -17.24
CA LYS A 402 -10.81 -24.16 -15.91
C LYS A 402 -10.46 -22.75 -15.39
N PRO A 403 -11.23 -22.17 -14.46
CA PRO A 403 -10.97 -20.83 -13.93
C PRO A 403 -9.53 -20.59 -13.45
N ASN A 404 -8.89 -21.57 -12.81
CA ASN A 404 -7.49 -21.47 -12.38
C ASN A 404 -6.51 -21.27 -13.55
N LYS A 405 -6.75 -21.94 -14.68
CA LYS A 405 -5.91 -21.78 -15.87
C LYS A 405 -6.16 -20.43 -16.54
N ILE A 406 -7.42 -19.97 -16.54
CA ILE A 406 -7.77 -18.62 -17.05
C ILE A 406 -7.10 -17.55 -16.21
N GLU A 407 -7.18 -17.62 -14.87
CA GLU A 407 -6.48 -16.70 -13.96
C GLU A 407 -4.98 -16.65 -14.26
N GLN A 408 -4.34 -17.81 -14.40
CA GLN A 408 -2.91 -17.89 -14.70
C GLN A 408 -2.57 -17.15 -16.01
N LEU A 409 -3.32 -17.40 -17.09
CA LEU A 409 -3.09 -16.76 -18.39
C LEU A 409 -3.27 -15.24 -18.33
N PHE A 410 -4.28 -14.77 -17.60
CA PHE A 410 -4.50 -13.33 -17.41
C PHE A 410 -3.38 -12.71 -16.56
N ARG A 411 -2.91 -13.39 -15.51
CA ARG A 411 -1.80 -12.93 -14.67
C ARG A 411 -0.48 -12.88 -15.43
N GLU A 412 -0.18 -13.86 -16.27
CA GLU A 412 0.95 -13.84 -17.20
C GLU A 412 0.90 -12.62 -18.14
N ASN A 413 -0.32 -12.16 -18.46
CA ASN A 413 -0.60 -10.95 -19.22
C ASN A 413 -0.85 -9.69 -18.35
N LYS A 414 -0.48 -9.74 -17.07
CA LYS A 414 -0.53 -8.62 -16.10
C LYS A 414 -1.94 -8.11 -15.78
N ILE A 415 -2.96 -8.94 -15.93
CA ILE A 415 -4.33 -8.67 -15.48
C ILE A 415 -4.64 -9.56 -14.28
N ILE A 416 -4.91 -8.96 -13.14
CA ILE A 416 -5.15 -9.69 -11.89
C ILE A 416 -6.65 -9.68 -11.60
N GLY A 417 -7.33 -10.77 -11.93
CA GLY A 417 -8.74 -11.01 -11.58
C GLY A 417 -8.88 -11.82 -10.28
N ARG A 418 -10.11 -12.24 -9.97
CA ARG A 418 -10.37 -13.19 -8.87
C ARG A 418 -11.18 -14.39 -9.33
N ILE A 419 -11.06 -15.50 -8.62
CA ILE A 419 -11.91 -16.67 -8.80
C ILE A 419 -12.94 -16.70 -7.68
N GLU A 420 -14.22 -16.78 -8.06
CA GLU A 420 -15.34 -16.79 -7.12
C GLU A 420 -16.45 -17.68 -7.68
N ASN A 421 -16.96 -18.62 -6.87
CA ASN A 421 -18.00 -19.58 -7.27
C ASN A 421 -17.69 -20.31 -8.60
N ASP A 422 -16.45 -20.80 -8.73
CA ASP A 422 -15.93 -21.49 -9.92
C ASP A 422 -16.00 -20.66 -11.23
N LYS A 423 -15.88 -19.33 -11.10
CA LYS A 423 -15.81 -18.39 -12.24
C LYS A 423 -14.62 -17.46 -12.08
N PHE A 424 -13.91 -17.20 -13.18
CA PHE A 424 -12.92 -16.13 -13.23
C PHE A 424 -13.61 -14.80 -13.51
N LEU A 425 -13.41 -13.81 -12.65
CA LEU A 425 -14.07 -12.52 -12.64
C LEU A 425 -13.08 -11.38 -12.83
N LEU A 426 -13.46 -10.42 -13.67
CA LEU A 426 -12.85 -9.10 -13.77
C LEU A 426 -13.80 -8.07 -13.14
N ASP A 427 -13.48 -7.60 -11.94
CA ASP A 427 -14.32 -6.66 -11.18
C ASP A 427 -13.99 -5.21 -11.53
N PHE A 428 -15.02 -4.45 -11.93
CA PHE A 428 -14.88 -3.11 -12.48
C PHE A 428 -14.69 -2.03 -11.43
N LYS A 429 -14.76 -2.36 -10.13
CA LYS A 429 -14.52 -1.36 -9.08
C LYS A 429 -13.11 -0.78 -9.14
N THR A 430 -12.13 -1.54 -9.63
CA THR A 430 -10.71 -1.13 -9.67
C THR A 430 -10.13 -0.95 -11.07
N ILE A 431 -10.82 -1.42 -12.11
CA ILE A 431 -10.41 -1.23 -13.51
C ILE A 431 -10.58 0.25 -13.88
N GLN A 432 -9.50 0.87 -14.34
CA GLN A 432 -9.54 2.25 -14.81
C GLN A 432 -10.12 2.33 -16.24
N ASP A 433 -10.72 3.47 -16.59
CA ASP A 433 -11.42 3.60 -17.88
C ASP A 433 -10.47 3.50 -19.08
N ASP A 434 -9.22 3.95 -18.93
CA ASP A 434 -8.15 3.83 -19.94
C ASP A 434 -7.59 2.41 -20.07
N GLU A 435 -7.80 1.55 -19.08
CA GLU A 435 -7.35 0.15 -19.08
C GLU A 435 -8.28 -0.78 -19.86
N ILE A 436 -9.55 -0.40 -20.10
CA ILE A 436 -10.52 -1.24 -20.80
C ILE A 436 -10.01 -1.66 -22.19
N LYS A 437 -9.44 -0.71 -22.95
CA LYS A 437 -8.88 -1.00 -24.28
C LYS A 437 -7.70 -1.97 -24.21
N ILE A 438 -6.83 -1.79 -23.21
CA ILE A 438 -5.68 -2.66 -22.97
C ILE A 438 -6.14 -4.07 -22.63
N ILE A 439 -7.19 -4.21 -21.81
CA ILE A 439 -7.79 -5.51 -21.46
C ILE A 439 -8.30 -6.21 -22.72
N VAL A 440 -9.01 -5.51 -23.62
CA VAL A 440 -9.48 -6.10 -24.89
C VAL A 440 -8.33 -6.68 -25.71
N GLU A 441 -7.25 -5.91 -25.88
CA GLU A 441 -6.06 -6.35 -26.63
C GLU A 441 -5.42 -7.59 -26.00
N LYS A 442 -5.25 -7.60 -24.67
CA LYS A 442 -4.71 -8.76 -23.95
C LYS A 442 -5.59 -9.98 -24.02
N ILE A 443 -6.91 -9.83 -23.99
CA ILE A 443 -7.84 -10.94 -24.16
C ILE A 443 -7.70 -11.55 -25.57
N LYS A 444 -7.54 -10.72 -26.61
CA LYS A 444 -7.28 -11.20 -27.98
C LYS A 444 -5.98 -11.99 -28.05
N GLU A 445 -4.91 -11.51 -27.42
CA GLU A 445 -3.63 -12.23 -27.34
C GLU A 445 -3.78 -13.59 -26.63
N ILE A 446 -4.50 -13.64 -25.50
CA ILE A 446 -4.70 -14.87 -24.71
C ILE A 446 -5.52 -15.93 -25.46
N ILE A 447 -6.49 -15.51 -26.27
CA ILE A 447 -7.39 -16.44 -26.97
C ILE A 447 -6.77 -16.95 -28.28
N ASN A 448 -5.95 -16.11 -28.94
CA ASN A 448 -5.34 -16.45 -30.22
C ASN A 448 -3.96 -17.13 -30.10
N GLY A 449 -3.30 -17.00 -28.96
CA GLY A 449 -2.06 -17.71 -28.62
C GLY A 449 -2.35 -19.03 -27.90
#